data_AF-A0A7X1GVX7-F1
#
_entry.id   AF-A0A7X1GVX7-F1
#
_cell.length_a   1.000
_cell.length_b   1.000
_cell.length_c   1.000
_cell.angle_alpha   90.00
_cell.angle_beta   90.00
_cell.angle_gamma   90.00
#
_symmetry.space_group_name_H-M   'P 1'
#
loop_
_entity.id
_entity.type
_entity.pdbx_description
1 polymer ?
#
loop_
_entity_poly.entity_id
_entity_poly.type
_entity_poly.pdbx_seq_one_letter_code
_entity_poly.pdbx_strand_id
1 'polypeptide(L)'
;MTRCLSTLLTLAMVPLSVLPVAAQEKIVIAHRGASGYLPEHSLPAKAMAHAMGADFIEQDLVLTRDNRLVVLHDLYLDAVTDVARVFPDRERSDGHFYTIDFTLAELQRLALTERRVIKDGQSQPRFPGRFPPGQSSFRISTFEEEIELIQGLNRSTGRNVGLYPEIKSPAFHRHEGRDISRAVLDVLKSYGYTGRDDRIYLQCFDPEELRRLRQILLPERGMDLKLVQLIAETRWGTTQVYRDGKIVSYNSDWMQAPGAMPKIAAYADGIGPWAAMIVKENSTPEKIAFSAMVEEAHAAGLVVHPYTFRVEKEYLPAYAADFEDLLGIFFYRAGVDGVFTDFPDRAAAFLRRKQDR
;
A
#
# COMPACT_ATOMS: atom_id res chain seq x y z
N MET A 1 -47.32 33.68 58.51
CA MET A 1 -47.51 32.51 57.62
C MET A 1 -46.74 32.77 56.33
N THR A 2 -45.52 32.26 56.27
CA THR A 2 -44.54 32.47 55.20
C THR A 2 -44.86 31.52 54.04
N ARG A 3 -45.14 32.04 52.82
CA ARG A 3 -45.28 31.21 51.61
C ARG A 3 -44.01 31.35 50.76
N CYS A 4 -43.22 30.28 50.70
CA CYS A 4 -42.18 30.09 49.69
C CYS A 4 -42.86 29.78 48.34
N LEU A 5 -42.54 30.55 47.30
CA LEU A 5 -42.78 30.17 45.90
C LEU A 5 -41.53 29.44 45.40
N SER A 6 -41.66 28.14 45.14
CA SER A 6 -40.67 27.36 44.40
C SER A 6 -41.00 27.40 42.91
N THR A 7 -40.15 28.05 42.13
CA THR A 7 -40.24 28.07 40.66
C THR A 7 -39.52 26.82 40.13
N LEU A 8 -40.26 25.82 39.63
CA LEU A 8 -39.67 24.68 38.93
C LEU A 8 -39.21 25.10 37.53
N LEU A 9 -37.90 25.07 37.30
CA LEU A 9 -37.31 25.19 35.98
C LEU A 9 -37.25 23.79 35.34
N THR A 10 -38.12 23.51 34.37
CA THR A 10 -38.07 22.26 33.59
C THR A 10 -37.00 22.38 32.50
N LEU A 11 -35.86 21.72 32.74
CA LEU A 11 -34.78 21.59 31.75
C LEU A 11 -35.21 20.59 30.68
N ALA A 12 -35.56 21.06 29.49
CA ALA A 12 -35.83 20.20 28.34
C ALA A 12 -34.53 19.56 27.85
N MET A 13 -34.35 18.26 28.08
CA MET A 13 -33.26 17.49 27.47
C MET A 13 -33.57 17.31 25.98
N VAL A 14 -32.80 17.98 25.12
CA VAL A 14 -32.77 17.70 23.69
C VAL A 14 -31.97 16.40 23.50
N PRO A 15 -32.56 15.34 22.89
CA PRO A 15 -31.82 14.12 22.63
C PRO A 15 -30.73 14.40 21.59
N LEU A 16 -29.48 14.16 21.98
CA LEU A 16 -28.34 14.19 21.08
C LEU A 16 -28.53 13.05 20.07
N SER A 17 -28.95 13.39 18.85
CA SER A 17 -29.11 12.42 17.76
C SER A 17 -27.71 12.04 17.29
N VAL A 18 -27.22 10.88 17.72
CA VAL A 18 -25.99 10.29 17.19
C VAL A 18 -26.31 9.87 15.76
N LEU A 19 -25.88 10.66 14.77
CA LEU A 19 -25.98 10.27 13.37
C LEU A 19 -25.15 8.98 13.21
N PRO A 20 -25.68 7.94 12.52
CA PRO A 20 -24.87 6.78 12.21
C PRO A 20 -23.68 7.27 11.39
N VAL A 21 -22.46 6.96 11.86
CA VAL A 21 -21.27 7.03 11.02
C VAL A 21 -21.61 6.17 9.81
N ALA A 22 -21.70 6.77 8.62
CA ALA A 22 -21.89 6.01 7.40
C ALA A 22 -20.79 4.96 7.35
N ALA A 23 -21.15 3.68 7.33
CA ALA A 23 -20.18 2.61 7.25
C ALA A 23 -19.31 2.86 6.01
N GLN A 24 -18.01 3.09 6.23
CA GLN A 24 -17.03 3.27 5.16
C GLN A 24 -17.13 2.05 4.22
N GLU A 25 -17.31 2.30 2.93
CA GLU A 25 -17.40 1.25 1.93
C GLU A 25 -16.11 0.40 1.95
N LYS A 26 -16.26 -0.93 1.95
CA LYS A 26 -15.13 -1.86 1.94
C LYS A 26 -14.49 -1.88 0.56
N ILE A 27 -13.18 -1.64 0.47
CA ILE A 27 -12.47 -1.54 -0.82
C ILE A 27 -11.50 -2.69 -1.08
N VAL A 28 -11.29 -3.00 -2.35
CA VAL A 28 -10.28 -3.93 -2.84
C VAL A 28 -9.14 -3.16 -3.49
N ILE A 29 -7.93 -3.34 -2.98
CA ILE A 29 -6.71 -2.72 -3.50
C ILE A 29 -5.87 -3.81 -4.16
N ALA A 30 -5.66 -3.67 -5.47
CA ALA A 30 -4.87 -4.63 -6.24
C ALA A 30 -3.38 -4.41 -5.97
N HIS A 31 -2.80 -5.25 -5.11
CA HIS A 31 -1.41 -5.18 -4.69
C HIS A 31 -0.50 -5.56 -5.87
N ARG A 32 0.22 -4.54 -6.35
CA ARG A 32 1.02 -4.56 -7.58
C ARG A 32 0.24 -4.93 -8.84
N GLY A 33 -1.07 -4.70 -8.85
CA GLY A 33 -2.00 -5.17 -9.88
C GLY A 33 -2.53 -6.58 -9.58
N ALA A 34 -2.83 -7.36 -10.61
CA ALA A 34 -3.29 -8.74 -10.48
C ALA A 34 -2.10 -9.70 -10.35
N SER A 35 -1.22 -9.42 -9.37
CA SER A 35 0.12 -10.02 -9.25
C SER A 35 0.11 -11.51 -8.89
N GLY A 36 -1.04 -12.06 -8.50
CA GLY A 36 -1.27 -13.50 -8.38
C GLY A 36 -1.34 -14.22 -9.73
N TYR A 37 -1.51 -13.49 -10.83
CA TYR A 37 -1.76 -14.06 -12.16
C TYR A 37 -0.75 -13.62 -13.23
N LEU A 38 -0.18 -12.42 -13.12
CA LEU A 38 0.76 -11.83 -14.07
C LEU A 38 1.93 -11.18 -13.31
N PRO A 39 3.12 -11.02 -13.94
CA PRO A 39 4.26 -10.40 -13.29
C PRO A 39 3.91 -9.06 -12.66
N GLU A 40 4.32 -8.89 -11.40
CA GLU A 40 4.02 -7.72 -10.59
C GLU A 40 4.33 -6.40 -11.33
N HIS A 41 3.44 -5.42 -11.17
CA HIS A 41 3.51 -4.10 -11.80
C HIS A 41 3.50 -4.02 -13.33
N SER A 42 3.48 -5.13 -14.05
CA SER A 42 3.34 -5.06 -15.51
C SER A 42 2.01 -4.40 -15.91
N LEU A 43 2.00 -3.60 -16.99
CA LEU A 43 0.76 -3.01 -17.51
C LEU A 43 -0.36 -4.05 -17.74
N PRO A 44 -0.07 -5.28 -18.24
CA PRO A 44 -1.06 -6.36 -18.26
C PRO A 44 -1.64 -6.72 -16.88
N ALA A 45 -0.82 -6.82 -15.83
CA ALA A 45 -1.32 -7.08 -14.47
C ALA A 45 -2.23 -5.95 -13.97
N LYS A 46 -1.93 -4.70 -14.35
CA LYS A 46 -2.75 -3.52 -14.02
C LYS A 46 -4.08 -3.52 -14.77
N ALA A 47 -4.07 -3.80 -16.07
CA ALA A 47 -5.29 -3.93 -16.87
C ALA A 47 -6.19 -5.08 -16.38
N MET A 48 -5.59 -6.21 -16.01
CA MET A 48 -6.32 -7.35 -15.43
C MET A 48 -6.95 -6.97 -14.08
N ALA A 49 -6.21 -6.32 -13.17
CA ALA A 49 -6.75 -5.85 -11.89
C ALA A 49 -7.93 -4.89 -12.05
N HIS A 50 -7.81 -3.96 -13.01
CA HIS A 50 -8.92 -3.08 -13.39
C HIS A 50 -10.12 -3.94 -13.77
N ALA A 51 -10.01 -4.81 -14.78
CA ALA A 51 -11.11 -5.67 -15.23
C ALA A 51 -11.71 -6.56 -14.13
N MET A 52 -10.91 -7.03 -13.18
CA MET A 52 -11.33 -7.91 -12.07
C MET A 52 -12.18 -7.23 -10.99
N GLY A 53 -12.30 -5.90 -11.02
CA GLY A 53 -13.16 -5.19 -10.07
C GLY A 53 -12.42 -4.53 -8.91
N ALA A 54 -11.10 -4.31 -9.02
CA ALA A 54 -10.37 -3.55 -8.02
C ALA A 54 -10.88 -2.09 -7.93
N ASP A 55 -10.96 -1.54 -6.72
CA ASP A 55 -11.33 -0.15 -6.46
C ASP A 55 -10.15 0.80 -6.61
N PHE A 56 -8.97 0.29 -6.27
CA PHE A 56 -7.67 0.94 -6.36
C PHE A 56 -6.62 -0.03 -6.89
N ILE A 57 -5.63 0.51 -7.61
CA ILE A 57 -4.49 -0.25 -8.12
C ILE A 57 -3.20 0.40 -7.62
N GLU A 58 -2.30 -0.41 -7.07
CA GLU A 58 -1.06 0.05 -6.43
C GLU A 58 0.11 0.25 -7.40
N GLN A 59 0.94 1.25 -7.08
CA GLN A 59 2.24 1.51 -7.72
C GLN A 59 3.33 1.57 -6.64
N ASP A 60 4.41 0.80 -6.76
CA ASP A 60 5.63 1.02 -5.97
C ASP A 60 6.58 1.91 -6.77
N LEU A 61 7.01 3.06 -6.26
CA LEU A 61 7.77 4.04 -7.03
C LEU A 61 9.23 4.16 -6.58
N VAL A 62 10.15 4.10 -7.55
CA VAL A 62 11.59 4.35 -7.40
C VAL A 62 12.09 5.25 -8.54
N LEU A 63 13.25 5.90 -8.35
CA LEU A 63 13.86 6.75 -9.37
C LEU A 63 14.93 6.03 -10.19
N THR A 64 14.98 6.37 -11.48
CA THR A 64 16.09 6.08 -12.39
C THR A 64 17.21 7.12 -12.27
N ARG A 65 18.37 6.84 -12.89
CA ARG A 65 19.53 7.76 -12.99
C ARG A 65 19.19 9.09 -13.65
N ASP A 66 18.27 9.09 -14.60
CA ASP A 66 17.78 10.27 -15.33
C ASP A 66 16.49 10.86 -14.73
N ASN A 67 16.22 10.60 -13.43
CA ASN A 67 15.11 11.18 -12.66
C ASN A 67 13.72 10.83 -13.21
N ARG A 68 13.56 9.66 -13.84
CA ARG A 68 12.24 9.14 -14.21
C ARG A 68 11.71 8.27 -13.07
N LEU A 69 10.41 8.35 -12.81
CA LEU A 69 9.72 7.45 -11.90
C LEU A 69 9.35 6.18 -12.64
N VAL A 70 9.77 5.04 -12.12
CA VAL A 70 9.39 3.72 -12.62
C VAL A 70 8.66 2.94 -11.54
N VAL A 71 7.80 2.03 -11.98
CA VAL A 71 6.98 1.22 -11.08
C VAL A 71 7.68 -0.11 -10.79
N LEU A 72 8.28 -0.21 -9.60
CA LEU A 72 9.10 -1.33 -9.17
C LEU A 72 9.09 -1.43 -7.63
N HIS A 73 8.87 -2.64 -7.11
CA HIS A 73 8.78 -2.86 -5.66
C HIS A 73 10.10 -2.66 -4.91
N ASP A 74 11.20 -3.15 -5.47
CA ASP A 74 12.51 -3.05 -4.81
C ASP A 74 13.28 -1.84 -5.34
N LEU A 75 14.30 -1.39 -4.58
CA LEU A 75 15.32 -0.50 -5.14
C LEU A 75 16.17 -1.22 -6.21
N TYR A 76 16.14 -2.55 -6.21
CA TYR A 76 16.96 -3.44 -7.03
C TYR A 76 16.18 -4.07 -8.17
N LEU A 77 16.88 -4.41 -9.24
CA LEU A 77 16.32 -5.01 -10.45
C LEU A 77 16.39 -6.55 -10.45
N ASP A 78 17.16 -7.14 -9.54
CA ASP A 78 17.68 -8.51 -9.62
C ASP A 78 16.57 -9.58 -9.63
N ALA A 79 15.58 -9.40 -8.77
CA ALA A 79 14.55 -10.41 -8.52
C ALA A 79 13.52 -10.51 -9.65
N VAL A 80 13.34 -9.43 -10.41
CA VAL A 80 12.21 -9.27 -11.35
C VAL A 80 12.66 -8.94 -12.77
N THR A 81 13.96 -8.86 -13.04
CA THR A 81 14.47 -8.63 -14.40
C THR A 81 15.61 -9.56 -14.77
N ASP A 82 16.06 -9.47 -16.02
CA ASP A 82 17.27 -10.11 -16.54
C ASP A 82 18.51 -9.19 -16.52
N VAL A 83 18.53 -8.18 -15.64
CA VAL A 83 19.61 -7.16 -15.55
C VAL A 83 21.02 -7.75 -15.51
N ALA A 84 21.26 -8.80 -14.73
CA ALA A 84 22.59 -9.43 -14.61
C ALA A 84 23.10 -10.02 -15.94
N ARG A 85 22.18 -10.37 -16.87
CA ARG A 85 22.53 -10.85 -18.21
C ARG A 85 22.74 -9.70 -19.18
N VAL A 86 21.92 -8.65 -19.10
CA VAL A 86 21.95 -7.52 -20.04
C VAL A 86 23.08 -6.53 -19.70
N PHE A 87 23.40 -6.39 -18.41
CA PHE A 87 24.37 -5.44 -17.86
C PHE A 87 25.21 -6.09 -16.74
N PRO A 88 26.02 -7.13 -17.02
CA PRO A 88 26.71 -7.90 -15.98
C PRO A 88 27.65 -7.08 -15.10
N ASP A 89 28.27 -6.02 -15.64
CA ASP A 89 29.31 -5.24 -14.93
C ASP A 89 28.74 -4.01 -14.19
N ARG A 90 27.44 -4.01 -13.88
CA ARG A 90 26.73 -2.84 -13.34
C ARG A 90 26.21 -3.04 -11.91
N GLU A 91 26.54 -4.16 -11.26
CA GLU A 91 26.24 -4.35 -9.85
C GLU A 91 27.07 -3.41 -8.98
N ARG A 92 26.51 -2.98 -7.85
CA ARG A 92 27.29 -2.31 -6.78
C ARG A 92 28.07 -3.38 -5.99
N SER A 93 28.95 -2.94 -5.11
CA SER A 93 29.84 -3.82 -4.33
C SER A 93 29.13 -4.81 -3.39
N ASP A 94 27.83 -4.62 -3.16
CA ASP A 94 26.96 -5.52 -2.39
C ASP A 94 26.29 -6.59 -3.26
N GLY A 95 26.55 -6.61 -4.57
CA GLY A 95 26.02 -7.60 -5.51
C GLY A 95 24.62 -7.29 -6.05
N HIS A 96 24.12 -6.06 -5.85
CA HIS A 96 22.80 -5.64 -6.30
C HIS A 96 22.86 -4.65 -7.48
N PHE A 97 21.87 -4.74 -8.37
CA PHE A 97 21.68 -3.79 -9.48
C PHE A 97 20.62 -2.76 -9.10
N TYR A 98 21.05 -1.57 -8.70
CA TYR A 98 20.17 -0.51 -8.22
C TYR A 98 19.52 0.25 -9.38
N THR A 99 18.21 0.44 -9.32
CA THR A 99 17.43 1.17 -10.34
C THR A 99 17.95 2.59 -10.60
N ILE A 100 18.43 3.27 -9.55
CA ILE A 100 18.97 4.64 -9.60
C ILE A 100 20.27 4.76 -10.42
N ASP A 101 20.93 3.65 -10.74
CA ASP A 101 22.15 3.63 -11.53
C ASP A 101 21.88 3.51 -13.05
N PHE A 102 20.64 3.19 -13.43
CA PHE A 102 20.24 3.01 -14.84
C PHE A 102 19.33 4.14 -15.30
N THR A 103 19.49 4.57 -16.55
CA THR A 103 18.52 5.44 -17.23
C THR A 103 17.26 4.68 -17.59
N LEU A 104 16.15 5.40 -17.81
CA LEU A 104 14.93 4.77 -18.30
C LEU A 104 15.17 4.00 -19.61
N ALA A 105 15.97 4.54 -20.53
CA ALA A 105 16.31 3.88 -21.79
C ALA A 105 17.07 2.56 -21.58
N GLU A 106 17.95 2.47 -20.58
CA GLU A 106 18.60 1.21 -20.20
C GLU A 106 17.58 0.23 -19.61
N LEU A 107 16.68 0.69 -18.74
CA LEU A 107 15.65 -0.17 -18.14
C LEU A 107 14.66 -0.73 -19.16
N GLN A 108 14.33 0.03 -20.22
CA GLN A 108 13.47 -0.46 -21.31
C GLN A 108 14.10 -1.56 -22.16
N ARG A 109 15.40 -1.86 -21.98
CA ARG A 109 16.06 -3.02 -22.61
C ARG A 109 15.92 -4.32 -21.80
N LEU A 110 15.45 -4.22 -20.56
CA LEU A 110 15.29 -5.37 -19.66
C LEU A 110 13.96 -6.08 -19.92
N ALA A 111 13.97 -7.40 -19.77
CA ALA A 111 12.75 -8.19 -19.68
C ALA A 111 12.29 -8.23 -18.22
N LEU A 112 11.06 -7.78 -17.96
CA LEU A 112 10.39 -7.98 -16.68
C LEU A 112 9.90 -9.43 -16.61
N THR A 113 10.05 -10.06 -15.44
CA THR A 113 9.65 -11.45 -15.18
C THR A 113 8.96 -11.55 -13.84
N GLU A 114 8.17 -12.62 -13.65
CA GLU A 114 7.69 -13.03 -12.33
C GLU A 114 8.87 -13.14 -11.35
N ARG A 115 8.62 -12.78 -10.09
CA ARG A 115 9.64 -12.65 -9.06
C ARG A 115 10.34 -13.98 -8.79
N ARG A 116 11.66 -13.91 -8.74
CA ARG A 116 12.53 -15.05 -8.46
C ARG A 116 13.26 -14.86 -7.15
N VAL A 117 13.70 -15.98 -6.58
CA VAL A 117 14.65 -16.02 -5.46
C VAL A 117 15.79 -16.95 -5.82
N ILE A 118 16.96 -16.70 -5.23
CA ILE A 118 18.07 -17.64 -5.28
C ILE A 118 17.95 -18.58 -4.09
N LYS A 119 17.82 -19.88 -4.37
CA LYS A 119 17.85 -20.94 -3.37
C LYS A 119 18.82 -22.00 -3.82
N ASP A 120 19.74 -22.39 -2.95
CA ASP A 120 20.77 -23.40 -3.24
C ASP A 120 21.58 -23.08 -4.52
N GLY A 121 21.85 -21.79 -4.74
CA GLY A 121 22.58 -21.29 -5.91
C GLY A 121 21.79 -21.26 -7.22
N GLN A 122 20.50 -21.63 -7.19
CA GLN A 122 19.65 -21.66 -8.39
C GLN A 122 18.54 -20.62 -8.31
N SER A 123 18.26 -19.99 -9.45
CA SER A 123 17.12 -19.10 -9.60
C SER A 123 15.83 -19.91 -9.73
N GLN A 124 14.88 -19.66 -8.83
CA GLN A 124 13.58 -20.33 -8.82
C GLN A 124 12.45 -19.30 -8.65
N PRO A 125 11.24 -19.58 -9.14
CA PRO A 125 10.09 -18.72 -8.90
C PRO A 125 9.84 -18.56 -7.39
N ARG A 126 9.56 -17.33 -6.92
CA ARG A 126 9.14 -17.10 -5.54
C ARG A 126 7.80 -17.76 -5.26
N PHE A 127 6.90 -17.75 -6.26
CA PHE A 127 5.57 -18.32 -6.21
C PHE A 127 5.38 -19.30 -7.38
N PRO A 128 5.61 -20.62 -7.18
CA PRO A 128 5.58 -21.59 -8.27
C PRO A 128 4.25 -21.70 -9.03
N GLY A 129 3.13 -21.32 -8.40
CA GLY A 129 1.80 -21.35 -9.01
C GLY A 129 1.40 -20.10 -9.80
N ARG A 130 2.26 -19.07 -9.85
CA ARG A 130 1.99 -17.82 -10.58
C ARG A 130 2.50 -17.89 -12.03
N PHE A 131 2.50 -16.75 -12.71
CA PHE A 131 2.98 -16.65 -14.07
C PHE A 131 4.41 -17.22 -14.21
N PRO A 132 4.69 -18.10 -15.18
CA PRO A 132 6.01 -18.72 -15.29
C PRO A 132 7.12 -17.69 -15.54
N PRO A 133 8.21 -17.65 -14.75
CA PRO A 133 9.30 -16.72 -14.98
C PRO A 133 9.95 -16.86 -16.37
N GLY A 134 10.33 -15.73 -16.96
CA GLY A 134 11.00 -15.66 -18.26
C GLY A 134 10.12 -16.01 -19.47
N GLN A 135 8.82 -16.27 -19.29
CA GLN A 135 7.89 -16.48 -20.39
C GLN A 135 7.23 -15.18 -20.84
N SER A 136 6.81 -15.13 -22.12
CA SER A 136 6.18 -13.96 -22.74
C SER A 136 7.09 -12.70 -22.70
N SER A 137 6.52 -11.51 -22.91
CA SER A 137 7.23 -10.24 -22.92
C SER A 137 6.53 -9.23 -22.00
N PHE A 138 7.26 -8.78 -20.99
CA PHE A 138 6.86 -7.71 -20.09
C PHE A 138 8.03 -6.74 -19.92
N ARG A 139 7.72 -5.49 -19.56
CA ARG A 139 8.70 -4.43 -19.34
C ARG A 139 8.34 -3.62 -18.11
N ILE A 140 9.34 -2.94 -17.56
CA ILE A 140 9.14 -1.92 -16.50
C ILE A 140 8.39 -0.73 -17.10
N SER A 141 7.31 -0.30 -16.45
CA SER A 141 6.55 0.91 -16.77
C SER A 141 7.08 2.12 -15.99
N THR A 142 6.90 3.30 -16.57
CA THR A 142 6.94 4.58 -15.85
C THR A 142 5.67 4.79 -15.04
N PHE A 143 5.71 5.70 -14.06
CA PHE A 143 4.51 6.05 -13.30
C PHE A 143 3.45 6.69 -14.21
N GLU A 144 3.87 7.59 -15.11
CA GLU A 144 3.03 8.25 -16.10
C GLU A 144 2.27 7.24 -16.98
N GLU A 145 2.95 6.22 -17.53
CA GLU A 145 2.31 5.18 -18.35
C GLU A 145 1.21 4.43 -17.59
N GLU A 146 1.39 4.21 -16.29
CA GLU A 146 0.36 3.56 -15.48
C GLU A 146 -0.83 4.45 -15.17
N ILE A 147 -0.60 5.73 -14.90
CA ILE A 147 -1.68 6.71 -14.71
C ILE A 147 -2.49 6.81 -16.01
N GLU A 148 -1.81 6.92 -17.16
CA GLU A 148 -2.44 6.98 -18.48
C GLU A 148 -3.26 5.73 -18.78
N LEU A 149 -2.75 4.54 -18.44
CA LEU A 149 -3.49 3.29 -18.57
C LEU A 149 -4.77 3.32 -17.73
N ILE A 150 -4.67 3.68 -16.44
CA ILE A 150 -5.81 3.64 -15.52
C ILE A 150 -6.84 4.70 -15.87
N GLN A 151 -6.43 5.94 -16.15
CA GLN A 151 -7.34 7.01 -16.60
C GLN A 151 -7.98 6.67 -17.96
N GLY A 152 -7.21 6.10 -18.89
CA GLY A 152 -7.70 5.62 -20.17
C GLY A 152 -8.77 4.52 -20.02
N LEU A 153 -8.50 3.53 -19.17
CA LEU A 153 -9.44 2.45 -18.86
C LEU A 153 -10.69 2.97 -18.15
N ASN A 154 -10.55 3.91 -17.22
CA ASN A 154 -11.69 4.57 -16.56
C ASN A 154 -12.60 5.22 -17.61
N ARG A 155 -12.02 5.98 -18.55
CA ARG A 155 -12.78 6.58 -19.64
C ARG A 155 -13.46 5.55 -20.55
N SER A 156 -12.75 4.48 -20.95
CA SER A 156 -13.28 3.52 -21.93
C SER A 156 -14.29 2.53 -21.35
N THR A 157 -14.21 2.25 -20.05
CA THR A 157 -15.09 1.29 -19.36
C THR A 157 -16.22 1.95 -18.57
N GLY A 158 -16.15 3.27 -18.35
CA GLY A 158 -17.07 3.99 -17.48
C GLY A 158 -16.83 3.77 -15.97
N ARG A 159 -15.77 3.06 -15.60
CA ARG A 159 -15.37 2.88 -14.20
C ARG A 159 -14.55 4.08 -13.71
N ASN A 160 -14.39 4.17 -12.40
CA ASN A 160 -13.54 5.17 -11.76
C ASN A 160 -12.60 4.50 -10.76
N VAL A 161 -11.62 3.74 -11.25
CA VAL A 161 -10.62 3.05 -10.42
C VAL A 161 -9.55 4.04 -9.98
N GLY A 162 -9.19 4.01 -8.70
CA GLY A 162 -8.20 4.91 -8.10
C GLY A 162 -6.75 4.43 -8.17
N LEU A 163 -5.83 5.32 -7.82
CA LEU A 163 -4.39 5.04 -7.68
C LEU A 163 -4.00 4.84 -6.21
N TYR A 164 -3.00 4.00 -5.97
CA TYR A 164 -2.44 3.79 -4.64
C TYR A 164 -0.91 3.78 -4.69
N PRO A 165 -0.25 4.92 -5.02
CA PRO A 165 1.20 4.98 -5.11
C PRO A 165 1.89 4.88 -3.74
N GLU A 166 2.96 4.11 -3.67
CA GLU A 166 3.92 4.04 -2.58
C GLU A 166 5.23 4.74 -2.98
N ILE A 167 5.72 5.62 -2.12
CA ILE A 167 7.08 6.16 -2.23
C ILE A 167 8.06 5.19 -1.56
N LYS A 168 8.90 4.50 -2.34
CA LYS A 168 9.86 3.52 -1.80
C LYS A 168 11.13 4.19 -1.30
N SER A 169 11.50 3.85 -0.06
CA SER A 169 12.77 4.23 0.58
C SER A 169 13.20 5.68 0.29
N PRO A 170 12.38 6.69 0.65
CA PRO A 170 12.69 8.09 0.33
C PRO A 170 14.00 8.58 0.97
N ALA A 171 14.36 8.04 2.14
CA ALA A 171 15.66 8.30 2.76
C ALA A 171 16.85 7.84 1.90
N PHE A 172 16.75 6.67 1.25
CA PHE A 172 17.78 6.19 0.31
C PHE A 172 17.92 7.14 -0.87
N HIS A 173 16.80 7.53 -1.49
CA HIS A 173 16.81 8.47 -2.60
C HIS A 173 17.45 9.81 -2.23
N ARG A 174 17.13 10.35 -1.03
CA ARG A 174 17.76 11.59 -0.53
C ARG A 174 19.26 11.42 -0.31
N HIS A 175 19.68 10.27 0.22
CA HIS A 175 21.10 9.96 0.41
C HIS A 175 21.85 9.92 -0.93
N GLU A 176 21.21 9.40 -1.98
CA GLU A 176 21.70 9.40 -3.37
C GLU A 176 21.52 10.76 -4.08
N GLY A 177 21.16 11.82 -3.35
CA GLY A 177 21.05 13.19 -3.86
C GLY A 177 19.77 13.49 -4.65
N ARG A 178 18.71 12.68 -4.51
CA ARG A 178 17.45 12.83 -5.24
C ARG A 178 16.25 12.95 -4.30
N ASP A 179 15.21 13.67 -4.73
CA ASP A 179 13.99 13.86 -3.95
C ASP A 179 12.80 13.19 -4.63
N ILE A 180 12.63 11.89 -4.37
CA ILE A 180 11.57 11.08 -4.98
C ILE A 180 10.17 11.63 -4.67
N SER A 181 9.94 12.10 -3.44
CA SER A 181 8.64 12.62 -3.02
C SER A 181 8.22 13.85 -3.83
N ARG A 182 9.16 14.76 -4.13
CA ARG A 182 8.88 15.90 -5.02
C ARG A 182 8.52 15.44 -6.42
N ALA A 183 9.30 14.52 -7.00
CA ALA A 183 9.04 13.98 -8.32
C ALA A 183 7.65 13.30 -8.40
N VAL A 184 7.27 12.53 -7.37
CA VAL A 184 5.96 11.86 -7.31
C VAL A 184 4.84 12.89 -7.27
N LEU A 185 4.94 13.92 -6.42
CA LEU A 185 3.91 14.96 -6.35
C LEU A 185 3.81 15.78 -7.64
N ASP A 186 4.93 16.04 -8.32
CA ASP A 186 4.94 16.76 -9.59
C ASP A 186 4.19 15.99 -10.69
N VAL A 187 4.39 14.66 -10.76
CA VAL A 187 3.61 13.77 -11.66
C VAL A 187 2.14 13.71 -11.25
N LEU A 188 1.84 13.47 -9.97
CA LEU A 188 0.45 13.41 -9.51
C LEU A 188 -0.34 14.68 -9.85
N LYS A 189 0.27 15.85 -9.62
CA LYS A 189 -0.34 17.14 -9.93
C LYS A 189 -0.54 17.33 -11.43
N SER A 190 0.40 16.92 -12.29
CA SER A 190 0.25 17.07 -13.75
C SER A 190 -0.89 16.22 -14.32
N TYR A 191 -1.24 15.11 -13.66
CA TYR A 191 -2.38 14.26 -14.01
C TYR A 191 -3.67 14.57 -13.24
N GLY A 192 -3.69 15.65 -12.45
CA GLY A 192 -4.89 16.18 -11.80
C GLY A 192 -5.17 15.66 -10.38
N TYR A 193 -4.31 14.83 -9.81
CA TYR A 193 -4.45 14.35 -8.43
C TYR A 193 -3.88 15.39 -7.47
N THR A 194 -4.74 16.20 -6.87
CA THR A 194 -4.34 17.34 -6.03
C THR A 194 -5.09 17.43 -4.71
N GLY A 195 -6.28 16.84 -4.57
CA GLY A 195 -7.14 17.00 -3.41
C GLY A 195 -7.62 15.68 -2.79
N ARG A 196 -8.28 15.80 -1.63
CA ARG A 196 -8.77 14.65 -0.84
C ARG A 196 -9.90 13.89 -1.53
N ASP A 197 -10.64 14.57 -2.41
CA ASP A 197 -11.76 14.00 -3.17
C ASP A 197 -11.27 13.16 -4.36
N ASP A 198 -10.02 13.33 -4.77
CA ASP A 198 -9.43 12.49 -5.81
C ASP A 198 -9.33 11.04 -5.32
N ARG A 199 -9.50 10.10 -6.26
CA ARG A 199 -9.40 8.66 -5.99
C ARG A 199 -7.93 8.24 -5.91
N ILE A 200 -7.25 8.72 -4.88
CA ILE A 200 -5.85 8.43 -4.61
C ILE A 200 -5.58 8.29 -3.11
N TYR A 201 -4.71 7.33 -2.77
CA TYR A 201 -4.00 7.28 -1.49
C TYR A 201 -2.50 7.26 -1.76
N LEU A 202 -1.74 8.12 -1.08
CA LEU A 202 -0.28 8.12 -1.16
C LEU A 202 0.28 7.48 0.10
N GLN A 203 1.00 6.36 -0.05
CA GLN A 203 1.54 5.59 1.07
C GLN A 203 3.06 5.62 1.16
N CYS A 204 3.57 5.41 2.37
CA CYS A 204 5.00 5.26 2.60
C CYS A 204 5.26 4.56 3.95
N PHE A 205 6.35 3.80 4.04
CA PHE A 205 6.84 3.28 5.32
C PHE A 205 7.50 4.33 6.19
N ASP A 206 8.14 5.36 5.60
CA ASP A 206 8.93 6.36 6.32
C ASP A 206 8.03 7.42 6.98
N PRO A 207 7.86 7.40 8.32
CA PRO A 207 6.99 8.36 9.00
C PRO A 207 7.53 9.80 8.93
N GLU A 208 8.84 9.98 8.86
CA GLU A 208 9.42 11.32 8.71
C GLU A 208 9.13 11.88 7.33
N GLU A 209 9.10 11.02 6.30
CA GLU A 209 8.69 11.46 4.97
C GLU A 209 7.20 11.80 4.89
N LEU A 210 6.32 11.02 5.54
CA LEU A 210 4.90 11.38 5.58
C LEU A 210 4.64 12.69 6.32
N ARG A 211 5.37 12.97 7.40
CA ARG A 211 5.33 14.29 8.06
C ARG A 211 5.82 15.40 7.14
N ARG A 212 6.93 15.18 6.44
CA ARG A 212 7.47 16.12 5.45
C ARG A 212 6.48 16.37 4.32
N LEU A 213 5.82 15.33 3.80
CA LEU A 213 4.76 15.43 2.80
C LEU A 213 3.62 16.31 3.31
N ARG A 214 3.05 15.97 4.48
CA ARG A 214 1.92 16.67 5.08
C ARG A 214 2.20 18.14 5.39
N GLN A 215 3.36 18.43 5.97
CA GLN A 215 3.65 19.76 6.53
C GLN A 215 4.33 20.70 5.55
N ILE A 216 5.02 20.17 4.53
CA ILE A 216 5.88 20.96 3.64
C ILE A 216 5.49 20.73 2.19
N LEU A 217 5.67 19.50 1.67
CA LEU A 217 5.67 19.29 0.22
C LEU A 217 4.28 19.43 -0.42
N LEU A 218 3.22 18.96 0.24
CA LEU A 218 1.85 19.11 -0.21
C LEU A 218 1.40 20.59 -0.15
N PRO A 219 1.57 21.33 0.97
CA PRO A 219 1.30 22.77 1.02
C PRO A 219 2.06 23.60 -0.02
N GLU A 220 3.37 23.35 -0.21
CA GLU A 220 4.19 24.04 -1.22
C GLU A 220 3.63 23.89 -2.65
N ARG A 221 2.87 22.83 -2.90
CA ARG A 221 2.26 22.52 -4.20
C ARG A 221 0.77 22.84 -4.26
N GLY A 222 0.17 23.37 -3.20
CA GLY A 222 -1.28 23.55 -3.13
C GLY A 222 -2.04 22.23 -3.31
N MET A 223 -1.49 21.14 -2.76
CA MET A 223 -2.09 19.81 -2.77
C MET A 223 -2.51 19.43 -1.34
N ASP A 224 -3.51 18.57 -1.24
CA ASP A 224 -3.96 17.94 0.01
C ASP A 224 -4.44 16.51 -0.30
N LEU A 225 -3.51 15.56 -0.30
CA LEU A 225 -3.80 14.15 -0.58
C LEU A 225 -4.03 13.35 0.70
N LYS A 226 -4.73 12.23 0.59
CA LYS A 226 -4.84 11.23 1.66
C LYS A 226 -3.52 10.49 1.79
N LEU A 227 -2.92 10.53 2.98
CA LEU A 227 -1.64 9.90 3.30
C LEU A 227 -1.85 8.62 4.11
N VAL A 228 -1.10 7.56 3.82
CA VAL A 228 -1.21 6.27 4.53
C VAL A 228 0.15 5.84 5.07
N GLN A 229 0.21 5.62 6.39
CA GLN A 229 1.40 5.07 7.06
C GLN A 229 1.43 3.55 6.90
N LEU A 230 2.42 3.04 6.17
CA LEU A 230 2.68 1.61 6.11
C LEU A 230 3.40 1.12 7.37
N ILE A 231 2.99 -0.01 7.95
CA ILE A 231 3.57 -0.54 9.19
C ILE A 231 4.10 -1.95 8.96
N ALA A 232 5.42 -2.09 9.07
CA ALA A 232 6.17 -3.35 9.03
C ALA A 232 6.94 -3.59 10.33
N GLU A 233 7.44 -4.82 10.49
CA GLU A 233 8.34 -5.15 11.60
C GLU A 233 9.70 -4.44 11.44
N THR A 234 10.25 -3.92 12.54
CA THR A 234 11.57 -3.25 12.54
C THR A 234 12.66 -4.12 11.91
N ARG A 235 12.63 -5.44 12.16
CA ARG A 235 13.63 -6.39 11.63
C ARG A 235 13.65 -6.52 10.10
N TRP A 236 12.61 -6.06 9.39
CA TRP A 236 12.59 -6.07 7.92
C TRP A 236 13.44 -4.95 7.32
N GLY A 237 13.80 -3.92 8.09
CA GLY A 237 14.64 -2.82 7.60
C GLY A 237 14.03 -2.02 6.46
N THR A 238 12.70 -1.93 6.37
CA THR A 238 11.97 -1.25 5.28
C THR A 238 12.26 0.25 5.22
N THR A 239 12.55 0.87 6.36
CA THR A 239 12.96 2.27 6.46
C THR A 239 14.35 2.36 7.04
N GLN A 240 15.24 3.04 6.33
CA GLN A 240 16.61 3.29 6.74
C GLN A 240 16.78 4.75 7.16
N VAL A 241 17.64 4.96 8.16
CA VAL A 241 18.02 6.28 8.65
C VAL A 241 19.52 6.45 8.45
N TYR A 242 19.91 7.55 7.81
CA TYR A 242 21.29 7.91 7.54
C TYR A 242 21.75 8.92 8.59
N ARG A 243 22.64 8.52 9.51
CA ARG A 243 23.17 9.37 10.60
C ARG A 243 24.66 9.12 10.77
N ASP A 244 25.44 10.20 10.82
CA ASP A 244 26.89 10.16 11.10
C ASP A 244 27.65 9.13 10.25
N GLY A 245 27.31 9.06 8.96
CA GLY A 245 27.91 8.12 8.00
C GLY A 245 27.48 6.65 8.19
N LYS A 246 26.51 6.36 9.06
CA LYS A 246 25.94 5.03 9.28
C LYS A 246 24.51 4.94 8.75
N ILE A 247 24.17 3.73 8.32
CA ILE A 247 22.82 3.34 7.91
C ILE A 247 22.27 2.44 9.02
N VAL A 248 21.14 2.83 9.61
CA VAL A 248 20.46 2.04 10.65
C VAL A 248 18.98 1.88 10.30
N SER A 249 18.38 0.76 10.67
CA SER A 249 16.93 0.56 10.51
C SER A 249 16.17 1.50 11.45
N TYR A 250 15.11 2.12 10.95
CA TYR A 250 14.16 2.85 11.76
C TYR A 250 13.40 1.88 12.68
N ASN A 251 13.27 2.20 13.96
CA ASN A 251 12.48 1.41 14.90
C ASN A 251 10.99 1.78 14.76
N SER A 252 10.20 0.87 14.16
CA SER A 252 8.76 1.00 13.97
C SER A 252 7.94 0.31 15.07
N ASP A 253 8.56 -0.30 16.08
CA ASP A 253 7.86 -1.09 17.12
C ASP A 253 6.85 -0.23 17.89
N TRP A 254 7.14 1.06 18.06
CA TRP A 254 6.24 2.01 18.71
C TRP A 254 4.89 2.13 18.00
N MET A 255 4.81 1.86 16.70
CA MET A 255 3.58 1.97 15.91
C MET A 255 2.55 0.88 16.26
N GLN A 256 2.98 -0.19 16.93
CA GLN A 256 2.10 -1.26 17.40
C GLN A 256 1.70 -1.09 18.88
N ALA A 257 2.32 -0.15 19.60
CA ALA A 257 2.05 0.09 21.01
C ALA A 257 0.72 0.83 21.23
N PRO A 258 0.05 0.64 22.37
CA PRO A 258 -1.15 1.39 22.71
C PRO A 258 -0.94 2.91 22.64
N GLY A 259 -1.88 3.62 22.02
CA GLY A 259 -1.82 5.08 21.85
C GLY A 259 -0.90 5.54 20.71
N ALA A 260 -0.46 4.63 19.83
CA ALA A 260 0.28 4.98 18.63
C ALA A 260 -0.60 5.64 17.56
N MET A 261 -1.85 5.21 17.41
CA MET A 261 -2.73 5.66 16.33
C MET A 261 -3.02 7.17 16.36
N PRO A 262 -3.30 7.81 17.51
CA PRO A 262 -3.44 9.27 17.57
C PRO A 262 -2.18 10.03 17.14
N LYS A 263 -0.97 9.46 17.36
CA LYS A 263 0.29 10.07 16.89
C LYS A 263 0.42 9.97 15.37
N ILE A 264 -0.07 8.88 14.78
CA ILE A 264 -0.09 8.67 13.32
C ILE A 264 -1.13 9.59 12.68
N ALA A 265 -2.31 9.74 13.28
CA ALA A 265 -3.40 10.62 12.82
C ALA A 265 -3.02 12.11 12.75
N ALA A 266 -1.95 12.53 13.43
CA ALA A 266 -1.42 13.88 13.31
C ALA A 266 -0.82 14.20 11.91
N TYR A 267 -0.53 13.18 11.10
CA TYR A 267 0.05 13.38 9.77
C TYR A 267 -0.52 12.49 8.66
N ALA A 268 -1.15 11.36 9.00
CA ALA A 268 -1.75 10.42 8.05
C ALA A 268 -3.27 10.34 8.20
N ASP A 269 -3.93 9.84 7.16
CA ASP A 269 -5.37 9.62 7.06
C ASP A 269 -5.74 8.13 7.10
N GLY A 270 -4.74 7.25 7.04
CA GLY A 270 -4.90 5.83 7.23
C GLY A 270 -3.60 5.11 7.62
N ILE A 271 -3.73 3.84 7.96
CA ILE A 271 -2.63 2.91 8.14
C ILE A 271 -2.75 1.72 7.19
N GLY A 272 -1.62 1.22 6.71
CA GLY A 272 -1.52 -0.05 6.02
C GLY A 272 -0.59 -0.98 6.79
N PRO A 273 -1.08 -1.74 7.78
CA PRO A 273 -0.23 -2.65 8.53
C PRO A 273 -0.05 -3.99 7.81
N TRP A 274 1.05 -4.68 8.11
CA TRP A 274 1.12 -6.10 7.82
C TRP A 274 -0.02 -6.83 8.54
N ALA A 275 -0.78 -7.66 7.82
CA ALA A 275 -2.02 -8.28 8.30
C ALA A 275 -1.84 -9.08 9.61
N ALA A 276 -0.67 -9.69 9.84
CA ALA A 276 -0.38 -10.42 11.06
C ALA A 276 -0.27 -9.53 12.33
N MET A 277 -0.19 -8.20 12.19
CA MET A 277 -0.25 -7.27 13.31
C MET A 277 -1.68 -7.06 13.85
N ILE A 278 -2.70 -7.46 13.08
CA ILE A 278 -4.10 -7.30 13.45
C ILE A 278 -4.62 -8.54 14.20
N VAL A 279 -4.27 -9.74 13.74
CA VAL A 279 -4.70 -11.01 14.35
C VAL A 279 -3.55 -11.62 15.13
N LYS A 280 -3.74 -11.86 16.43
CA LYS A 280 -2.71 -12.41 17.32
C LYS A 280 -2.32 -13.83 16.89
N GLU A 281 -1.03 -14.16 17.01
CA GLU A 281 -0.46 -15.44 16.58
C GLU A 281 -1.10 -16.67 17.23
N ASN A 282 -1.66 -16.55 18.43
CA ASN A 282 -2.32 -17.63 19.15
C ASN A 282 -3.79 -17.87 18.72
N SER A 283 -4.25 -17.23 17.65
CA SER A 283 -5.60 -17.40 17.12
C SER A 283 -5.79 -18.77 16.48
N THR A 284 -6.96 -19.37 16.70
CA THR A 284 -7.41 -20.62 16.05
C THR A 284 -8.72 -20.36 15.30
N PRO A 285 -9.18 -21.29 14.43
CA PRO A 285 -10.48 -21.16 13.77
C PRO A 285 -11.65 -20.93 14.74
N GLU A 286 -11.59 -21.55 15.94
CA GLU A 286 -12.63 -21.44 16.97
C GLU A 286 -12.53 -20.14 17.78
N LYS A 287 -11.32 -19.61 17.93
CA LYS A 287 -11.06 -18.43 18.76
C LYS A 287 -10.01 -17.51 18.11
N ILE A 288 -10.51 -16.52 17.40
CA ILE A 288 -9.68 -15.45 16.84
C ILE A 288 -9.56 -14.31 17.84
N ALA A 289 -8.33 -13.90 18.11
CA ALA A 289 -8.03 -12.78 19.00
C ALA A 289 -7.39 -11.63 18.20
N PHE A 290 -8.00 -10.45 18.27
CA PHE A 290 -7.49 -9.25 17.59
C PHE A 290 -6.58 -8.43 18.53
N SER A 291 -5.64 -7.69 17.94
CA SER A 291 -4.98 -6.56 18.61
C SER A 291 -5.94 -5.36 18.69
N ALA A 292 -5.60 -4.35 19.48
CA ALA A 292 -6.38 -3.10 19.56
C ALA A 292 -6.14 -2.17 18.36
N MET A 293 -5.28 -2.56 17.40
CA MET A 293 -4.81 -1.69 16.32
C MET A 293 -5.94 -1.11 15.47
N VAL A 294 -6.90 -1.94 15.05
CA VAL A 294 -8.00 -1.47 14.19
C VAL A 294 -8.94 -0.54 14.96
N GLU A 295 -9.30 -0.91 16.19
CA GLU A 295 -10.16 -0.09 17.06
C GLU A 295 -9.51 1.26 17.38
N GLU A 296 -8.22 1.28 17.75
CA GLU A 296 -7.48 2.52 18.01
C GLU A 296 -7.33 3.39 16.76
N ALA A 297 -7.14 2.77 15.58
CA ALA A 297 -7.03 3.49 14.32
C ALA A 297 -8.36 4.17 13.97
N HIS A 298 -9.48 3.45 14.05
CA HIS A 298 -10.81 4.01 13.82
C HIS A 298 -11.16 5.10 14.83
N ALA A 299 -10.83 4.91 16.12
CA ALA A 299 -11.02 5.94 17.14
C ALA A 299 -10.21 7.22 16.87
N ALA A 300 -9.07 7.10 16.17
CA ALA A 300 -8.25 8.21 15.72
C ALA A 300 -8.65 8.78 14.35
N GLY A 301 -9.70 8.24 13.71
CA GLY A 301 -10.18 8.68 12.39
C GLY A 301 -9.34 8.17 11.21
N LEU A 302 -8.55 7.11 11.40
CA LEU A 302 -7.70 6.50 10.37
C LEU A 302 -8.43 5.33 9.70
N VAL A 303 -8.40 5.27 8.37
CA VAL A 303 -8.77 4.03 7.65
C VAL A 303 -7.68 2.96 7.80
N VAL A 304 -8.06 1.69 7.72
CA VAL A 304 -7.15 0.56 7.91
C VAL A 304 -7.15 -0.34 6.68
N HIS A 305 -6.02 -0.38 5.95
CA HIS A 305 -5.85 -1.14 4.71
C HIS A 305 -4.68 -2.14 4.82
N PRO A 306 -4.84 -3.28 5.51
CA PRO A 306 -3.77 -4.24 5.69
C PRO A 306 -3.28 -4.91 4.40
N TYR A 307 -2.01 -5.30 4.42
CA TYR A 307 -1.36 -6.05 3.35
C TYR A 307 -0.70 -7.35 3.87
N THR A 308 -0.52 -8.42 3.10
CA THR A 308 -1.08 -8.69 1.77
C THR A 308 -1.81 -10.03 1.80
N PHE A 309 -3.01 -10.07 1.26
CA PHE A 309 -3.87 -11.25 1.22
C PHE A 309 -3.56 -12.08 -0.02
N ARG A 310 -3.19 -13.34 0.19
CA ARG A 310 -2.72 -14.30 -0.81
C ARG A 310 -3.49 -15.62 -0.71
N VAL A 311 -3.80 -16.24 -1.84
CA VAL A 311 -4.60 -17.49 -1.88
C VAL A 311 -3.74 -18.73 -1.64
N GLU A 312 -2.42 -18.62 -1.83
CA GLU A 312 -1.52 -19.74 -1.73
C GLU A 312 -1.45 -20.24 -0.28
N LYS A 313 -1.55 -21.57 -0.10
CA LYS A 313 -1.72 -22.22 1.20
C LYS A 313 -0.66 -21.83 2.25
N GLU A 314 0.57 -21.57 1.82
CA GLU A 314 1.68 -21.17 2.71
C GLU A 314 1.51 -19.77 3.32
N TYR A 315 0.64 -18.93 2.76
CA TYR A 315 0.30 -17.60 3.28
C TYR A 315 -1.07 -17.56 3.97
N LEU A 316 -1.83 -18.66 3.95
CA LEU A 316 -3.08 -18.76 4.70
C LEU A 316 -2.75 -19.07 6.17
N PRO A 317 -3.13 -18.20 7.11
CA PRO A 317 -2.88 -18.45 8.53
C PRO A 317 -3.78 -19.58 9.04
N ALA A 318 -3.30 -20.31 10.06
CA ALA A 318 -4.00 -21.48 10.61
C ALA A 318 -5.41 -21.19 11.16
N TYR A 319 -5.73 -19.93 11.46
CA TYR A 319 -7.06 -19.51 11.93
C TYR A 319 -8.09 -19.30 10.81
N ALA A 320 -7.67 -19.32 9.55
CA ALA A 320 -8.55 -19.13 8.40
C ALA A 320 -8.68 -20.46 7.64
N ALA A 321 -9.91 -20.87 7.34
CA ALA A 321 -10.17 -22.12 6.61
C ALA A 321 -9.68 -22.04 5.14
N ASP A 322 -9.91 -20.90 4.50
CA ASP A 322 -9.50 -20.60 3.14
C ASP A 322 -9.34 -19.07 2.95
N PHE A 323 -9.12 -18.64 1.71
CA PHE A 323 -8.94 -17.23 1.37
C PHE A 323 -10.20 -16.39 1.62
N GLU A 324 -11.39 -16.90 1.31
CA GLU A 324 -12.65 -16.19 1.55
C GLU A 324 -12.95 -16.05 3.04
N ASP A 325 -12.65 -17.07 3.84
CA ASP A 325 -12.76 -16.99 5.30
C ASP A 325 -11.77 -15.95 5.86
N LEU A 326 -10.52 -15.92 5.36
CA LEU A 326 -9.56 -14.87 5.70
C LEU A 326 -10.10 -13.46 5.40
N LEU A 327 -10.69 -13.25 4.22
CA LEU A 327 -11.34 -11.98 3.88
C LEU A 327 -12.50 -11.66 4.84
N GLY A 328 -13.33 -12.66 5.18
CA GLY A 328 -14.43 -12.49 6.12
C GLY A 328 -13.97 -12.09 7.53
N ILE A 329 -12.88 -12.69 8.00
CA ILE A 329 -12.26 -12.36 9.27
C ILE A 329 -11.80 -10.90 9.28
N PHE A 330 -11.12 -10.43 8.24
CA PHE A 330 -10.60 -9.07 8.24
C PHE A 330 -11.68 -8.02 7.96
N PHE A 331 -12.52 -8.19 6.93
CA PHE A 331 -13.53 -7.19 6.58
C PHE A 331 -14.62 -7.05 7.65
N TYR A 332 -15.05 -8.15 8.27
CA TYR A 332 -16.27 -8.15 9.10
C TYR A 332 -16.03 -8.47 10.58
N ARG A 333 -14.94 -9.15 10.95
CA ARG A 333 -14.64 -9.42 12.38
C ARG A 333 -13.60 -8.44 12.92
N ALA A 334 -12.51 -8.20 12.20
CA ALA A 334 -11.54 -7.15 12.53
C ALA A 334 -12.08 -5.77 12.16
N GLY A 335 -12.87 -5.67 11.07
CA GLY A 335 -13.55 -4.44 10.66
C GLY A 335 -12.74 -3.54 9.73
N VAL A 336 -11.66 -4.03 9.09
CA VAL A 336 -10.78 -3.20 8.24
C VAL A 336 -11.52 -2.62 7.03
N ASP A 337 -11.11 -1.45 6.56
CA ASP A 337 -11.81 -0.66 5.51
C ASP A 337 -11.46 -1.10 4.09
N GLY A 338 -10.34 -1.78 3.93
CA GLY A 338 -9.88 -2.27 2.65
C GLY A 338 -8.83 -3.35 2.83
N VAL A 339 -8.52 -4.10 1.76
CA VAL A 339 -7.41 -5.05 1.79
C VAL A 339 -6.56 -4.94 0.53
N PHE A 340 -5.25 -5.02 0.72
CA PHE A 340 -4.31 -5.26 -0.38
C PHE A 340 -4.27 -6.75 -0.69
N THR A 341 -4.55 -7.12 -1.93
CA THR A 341 -4.52 -8.52 -2.36
C THR A 341 -3.87 -8.69 -3.72
N ASP A 342 -3.17 -9.81 -3.89
CA ASP A 342 -2.62 -10.26 -5.17
C ASP A 342 -3.71 -10.85 -6.08
N PHE A 343 -4.92 -11.09 -5.57
CA PHE A 343 -6.04 -11.76 -6.24
C PHE A 343 -7.32 -10.89 -6.23
N PRO A 344 -7.36 -9.78 -7.00
CA PRO A 344 -8.43 -8.78 -6.89
C PRO A 344 -9.82 -9.32 -7.21
N ASP A 345 -9.94 -10.26 -8.15
CA ASP A 345 -11.20 -10.90 -8.53
C ASP A 345 -11.85 -11.64 -7.36
N ARG A 346 -11.05 -12.35 -6.57
CA ARG A 346 -11.53 -13.12 -5.42
C ARG A 346 -12.08 -12.21 -4.33
N ALA A 347 -11.36 -11.13 -4.01
CA ALA A 347 -11.81 -10.15 -3.03
C ALA A 347 -13.04 -9.37 -3.51
N ALA A 348 -13.06 -8.93 -4.77
CA ALA A 348 -14.21 -8.21 -5.33
C ALA A 348 -15.45 -9.10 -5.42
N ALA A 349 -15.30 -10.36 -5.81
CA ALA A 349 -16.40 -11.34 -5.81
C ALA A 349 -16.90 -11.65 -4.39
N PHE A 350 -16.01 -11.70 -3.40
CA PHE A 350 -16.38 -11.87 -2.00
C PHE A 350 -17.27 -10.72 -1.49
N LEU A 351 -16.90 -9.47 -1.75
CA LEU A 351 -17.69 -8.30 -1.33
C LEU A 351 -19.04 -8.23 -2.06
N ARG A 352 -19.09 -8.46 -3.38
CA ARG A 352 -20.35 -8.48 -4.15
C ARG A 352 -21.35 -9.49 -3.58
N ARG A 353 -20.91 -10.74 -3.34
CA ARG A 353 -21.76 -11.80 -2.76
C ARG A 353 -22.31 -11.49 -1.37
N LYS A 354 -21.68 -10.57 -0.64
CA LYS A 354 -22.11 -10.13 0.69
C LYS A 354 -23.06 -8.94 0.64
N GLN A 355 -23.03 -8.14 -0.42
CA GLN A 355 -24.01 -7.08 -0.66
C GLN A 355 -25.35 -7.65 -1.14
N ASP A 356 -25.35 -8.79 -1.84
CA ASP A 356 -26.54 -9.47 -2.35
C ASP A 356 -27.29 -10.34 -1.30
N ARG A 357 -26.80 -10.42 -0.06
CA ARG A 357 -27.36 -11.19 1.05
C ARG A 357 -27.80 -10.27 2.18
#